data_AF-A0A2V6DCB3-F1
#
_entry.id   AF-A0A2V6DCB3-F1
#
_cell.length_a   1.000
_cell.length_b   1.000
_cell.length_c   1.000
_cell.angle_alpha   90.00
_cell.angle_beta   90.00
_cell.angle_gamma   90.00
#
_symmetry.space_group_name_H-M   'P 1'
#
loop_
_entity.id
_entity.type
_entity.pdbx_description
1 polymer ?
#
loop_
_entity_poly.entity_id
_entity_poly.type
_entity_poly.pdbx_seq_one_letter_code
_entity_poly.pdbx_strand_id
1 'polypeptide(L)'
;MSAAFSQVYVQITHKPLPLQYSIPLIRKALQTNPVIAWLAVPLVIPAVEEILFRGLFYGAFEKRWGIKGAILGSALVFACVHLQFAGFFYLFCVGVILAWARWRCGSLGLPIAIHGLNNAVALLA
;
A
#
# COMPACT_ATOMS: atom_id res chain seq x y z
N MET A 1 -6.04 0.07 -7.26
CA MET A 1 -5.65 -1.20 -7.90
C MET A 1 -6.79 -1.60 -8.83
N SER A 2 -6.59 -1.49 -10.15
CA SER A 2 -7.70 -1.42 -11.11
C SER A 2 -8.61 -2.65 -10.98
N ALA A 3 -9.93 -2.42 -11.07
CA ALA A 3 -10.94 -3.47 -11.07
C ALA A 3 -10.58 -4.64 -12.00
N ALA A 4 -9.83 -4.40 -13.07
CA ALA A 4 -9.33 -5.40 -14.00
C ALA A 4 -8.53 -6.55 -13.33
N PHE A 5 -7.63 -6.28 -12.40
CA PHE A 5 -6.82 -7.35 -11.78
C PHE A 5 -7.66 -8.22 -10.84
N SER A 6 -8.56 -7.59 -10.08
CA SER A 6 -9.51 -8.30 -9.21
C SER A 6 -10.44 -9.19 -10.04
N GLN A 7 -10.95 -8.68 -11.16
CA GLN A 7 -11.81 -9.43 -12.07
C GLN A 7 -11.09 -10.62 -12.71
N VAL A 8 -9.85 -10.44 -13.18
CA VAL A 8 -9.04 -11.53 -13.74
C VAL A 8 -8.76 -12.62 -12.71
N TYR A 9 -8.41 -12.25 -11.47
CA TYR A 9 -8.20 -13.23 -10.40
C TYR A 9 -9.48 -14.03 -10.09
N VAL A 10 -10.61 -13.34 -9.94
CA VAL A 10 -11.90 -13.96 -9.65
C VAL A 10 -12.35 -14.85 -10.80
N GLN A 11 -12.10 -14.46 -12.05
CA GLN A 11 -12.39 -15.27 -13.24
C GLN A 11 -11.56 -16.55 -13.30
N ILE A 12 -10.28 -16.50 -12.93
CA ILE A 12 -9.38 -17.66 -13.00
C ILE A 12 -9.59 -18.62 -11.82
N THR A 13 -9.80 -18.06 -10.62
CA THR A 13 -9.80 -18.87 -9.38
C THR A 13 -11.20 -19.23 -8.90
N HIS A 14 -12.24 -18.62 -9.48
CA HIS A 14 -13.64 -18.70 -9.05
C HIS A 14 -13.86 -18.41 -7.55
N LYS A 15 -12.87 -17.80 -6.89
CA LYS A 15 -12.90 -17.44 -5.48
C LYS A 15 -12.70 -15.94 -5.35
N PRO A 16 -13.45 -15.26 -4.47
CA PRO A 16 -13.12 -13.88 -4.13
C PRO A 16 -11.69 -13.86 -3.55
N LEU A 17 -10.91 -12.81 -3.88
CA LEU A 17 -9.56 -12.63 -3.34
C LEU A 17 -9.58 -12.88 -1.81
N PRO A 18 -8.88 -13.92 -1.32
CA PRO A 18 -9.19 -14.49 -0.02
C PRO A 18 -8.82 -13.63 1.20
N LEU A 19 -8.27 -12.43 1.03
CA LEU A 19 -7.58 -11.71 2.11
C LEU A 19 -7.78 -10.19 2.16
N GLN A 20 -8.83 -9.64 1.51
CA GLN A 20 -9.16 -8.22 1.71
C GLN A 20 -10.32 -8.04 2.70
N TYR A 21 -10.11 -8.47 3.95
CA TYR A 21 -11.04 -8.22 5.08
C TYR A 21 -11.37 -6.72 5.22
N SER A 22 -10.46 -5.85 4.78
CA SER A 22 -10.65 -4.41 4.77
C SER A 22 -11.67 -3.94 3.74
N ILE A 23 -11.95 -4.63 2.63
CA ILE A 23 -12.95 -4.16 1.64
C ILE A 23 -14.37 -4.08 2.23
N PRO A 24 -14.90 -5.14 2.87
CA PRO A 24 -16.22 -5.06 3.51
C PRO A 24 -16.28 -3.99 4.61
N LEU A 25 -15.20 -3.83 5.36
CA LEU A 25 -15.09 -2.81 6.42
C LEU A 25 -15.04 -1.39 5.86
N ILE A 26 -14.25 -1.14 4.81
CA ILE A 26 -14.17 0.16 4.12
C ILE A 26 -15.51 0.49 3.47
N ARG A 27 -16.17 -0.49 2.82
CA ARG A 27 -17.52 -0.32 2.26
C ARG A 27 -18.53 0.05 3.34
N LYS A 28 -18.52 -0.66 4.46
CA LYS A 28 -19.38 -0.36 5.61
C LYS A 28 -19.08 1.04 6.15
N ALA A 29 -17.81 1.38 6.33
CA ALA A 29 -17.37 2.70 6.81
C ALA A 29 -17.84 3.84 5.87
N LEU A 30 -17.69 3.67 4.56
CA LEU A 30 -18.17 4.61 3.54
C LEU A 30 -19.70 4.80 3.62
N GLN A 31 -20.46 3.75 3.89
CA GLN A 31 -21.92 3.82 4.03
C GLN A 31 -22.36 4.48 5.34
N THR A 32 -21.64 4.25 6.45
CA THR A 32 -21.99 4.83 7.76
C THR A 32 -21.51 6.26 7.95
N ASN A 33 -20.31 6.59 7.48
CA ASN A 33 -19.72 7.92 7.62
C ASN A 33 -18.74 8.19 6.46
N PRO A 34 -19.25 8.61 5.29
CA PRO A 34 -18.45 8.74 4.08
C PRO A 34 -17.31 9.74 4.24
N VAL A 35 -17.52 10.84 4.99
CA VAL A 35 -16.49 11.86 5.21
C VAL A 35 -15.27 11.27 5.91
N ILE A 36 -15.48 10.51 6.99
CA ILE A 36 -14.39 9.87 7.73
C ILE A 36 -13.65 8.87 6.83
N ALA A 37 -14.37 8.06 6.05
CA ALA A 37 -13.74 7.09 5.15
C ALA A 37 -12.91 7.76 4.04
N TRP A 38 -13.41 8.85 3.45
CA TRP A 38 -12.72 9.64 2.43
C TRP A 38 -11.50 10.40 2.96
N LEU A 39 -11.42 10.66 4.27
CA LEU A 39 -10.21 11.22 4.89
C LEU A 39 -9.24 10.12 5.33
N ALA A 40 -9.73 9.04 5.94
CA ALA A 40 -8.89 8.03 6.55
C ALA A 40 -8.12 7.19 5.52
N VAL A 41 -8.80 6.71 4.47
CA VAL A 41 -8.22 5.77 3.49
C VAL A 41 -7.13 6.38 2.61
N PRO A 42 -7.27 7.62 2.09
CA PRO A 42 -6.21 8.22 1.28
C PRO A 42 -5.22 9.08 2.07
N LEU A 43 -5.51 9.49 3.30
CA LEU A 43 -4.60 10.37 4.07
C LEU A 43 -4.01 9.67 5.29
N VAL A 44 -4.85 9.25 6.23
CA VAL A 44 -4.41 8.77 7.55
C VAL A 44 -3.71 7.42 7.46
N ILE A 45 -4.33 6.45 6.78
CA ILE A 45 -3.80 5.09 6.65
C ILE A 45 -2.44 5.11 5.91
N PRO A 46 -2.32 5.73 4.72
CA PRO A 46 -1.04 5.82 4.02
C PRO A 46 0.03 6.55 4.83
N ALA A 47 -0.32 7.61 5.55
CA ALA A 47 0.65 8.33 6.38
C ALA A 47 1.26 7.42 7.46
N VAL A 48 0.43 6.65 8.17
CA VAL A 48 0.90 5.71 9.20
C VAL A 48 1.75 4.60 8.57
N GLU A 49 1.32 4.04 7.45
CA GLU A 49 2.07 3.01 6.74
C GLU A 49 3.43 3.52 6.28
N GLU A 50 3.51 4.71 5.67
CA GLU A 50 4.78 5.27 5.22
C GLU A 50 5.72 5.62 6.38
N ILE A 51 5.20 6.10 7.52
CA ILE A 51 6.02 6.31 8.72
C ILE A 51 6.66 4.99 9.17
N LEU A 52 5.88 3.90 9.17
CA LEU A 52 6.38 2.59 9.56
C LEU A 52 7.37 2.01 8.53
N PHE A 53 7.00 1.94 7.25
CA PHE A 53 7.81 1.24 6.25
C PHE A 53 8.96 2.11 5.71
N ARG A 54 8.72 3.40 5.46
CA ARG A 54 9.70 4.32 4.82
C ARG A 54 10.42 5.19 5.84
N GLY A 55 9.90 5.29 7.06
CA GLY A 55 10.62 5.82 8.21
C GLY A 55 11.43 4.72 8.90
N LEU A 56 10.76 3.83 9.63
CA LEU A 56 11.41 2.85 10.51
C LEU A 56 12.15 1.75 9.74
N PHE A 57 11.44 0.96 8.92
CA PHE A 57 12.07 -0.20 8.25
C PHE A 57 13.11 0.22 7.21
N TYR A 58 12.78 1.18 6.34
CA TYR A 58 13.73 1.73 5.38
C TYR A 58 14.99 2.25 6.09
N GLY A 59 14.86 3.05 7.16
CA GLY A 59 16.01 3.58 7.89
C GLY A 59 16.86 2.49 8.56
N ALA A 60 16.23 1.43 9.10
CA ALA A 60 16.95 0.29 9.68
C ALA A 60 17.74 -0.49 8.60
N PHE A 61 17.11 -0.76 7.46
CA PHE A 61 17.73 -1.48 6.35
C PHE A 61 18.79 -0.65 5.62
N GLU A 62 18.63 0.67 5.53
CA GLU A 62 19.64 1.57 4.96
C GLU A 62 20.93 1.53 5.78
N LYS A 63 20.82 1.59 7.11
CA LYS A 63 21.97 1.50 8.02
C LYS A 63 22.71 0.16 7.91
N ARG A 64 22.01 -0.93 7.62
CA ARG A 64 22.58 -2.29 7.62
C ARG A 64 23.03 -2.77 6.24
N TRP A 65 22.32 -2.40 5.19
CA TRP A 65 22.47 -2.96 3.83
C TRP A 65 22.53 -1.88 2.73
N GLY A 66 22.59 -0.59 3.11
CA GLY A 66 22.61 0.52 2.18
C GLY A 66 21.29 0.75 1.44
N ILE A 67 21.31 1.66 0.48
CA ILE A 67 20.11 2.14 -0.24
C ILE A 67 19.36 0.99 -0.92
N LYS A 68 20.07 0.08 -1.60
CA LYS A 68 19.44 -1.06 -2.30
C LYS A 68 18.70 -1.98 -1.33
N GLY A 69 19.32 -2.29 -0.18
CA GLY A 69 18.69 -3.09 0.88
C GLY A 69 17.50 -2.37 1.52
N ALA A 70 17.58 -1.05 1.67
CA ALA A 70 16.46 -0.23 2.16
C ALA A 70 15.25 -0.29 1.23
N ILE A 71 15.46 -0.11 -0.07
CA ILE A 71 14.40 -0.14 -1.08
C ILE A 71 13.75 -1.52 -1.15
N LEU A 72 14.55 -2.57 -1.37
CA LEU A 72 14.02 -3.92 -1.56
C LEU A 72 13.47 -4.51 -0.25
N GLY A 73 14.16 -4.30 0.86
CA GLY A 73 13.77 -4.82 2.17
C GLY A 73 12.48 -4.20 2.68
N SER A 74 12.35 -2.87 2.64
CA SER A 74 11.13 -2.20 3.11
C SER A 74 9.91 -2.51 2.22
N ALA A 75 10.12 -2.61 0.91
CA ALA A 75 9.09 -3.02 -0.04
C ALA A 75 8.64 -4.47 0.18
N LEU A 76 9.59 -5.38 0.50
CA LEU A 76 9.29 -6.78 0.78
C LEU A 76 8.45 -6.91 2.05
N VAL A 77 8.88 -6.26 3.14
CA VAL A 77 8.13 -6.25 4.40
C VAL A 77 6.73 -5.68 4.18
N PHE A 78 6.62 -4.55 3.47
CA PHE A 78 5.34 -3.96 3.08
C PHE A 78 4.44 -4.98 2.37
N ALA A 79 4.92 -5.64 1.32
CA ALA A 79 4.11 -6.64 0.60
C ALA A 79 3.72 -7.85 1.46
N CYS A 80 4.62 -8.34 2.31
CA CYS A 80 4.37 -9.49 3.18
C CYS A 80 3.28 -9.23 4.22
N VAL A 81 3.28 -8.07 4.89
CA VAL A 81 2.31 -7.80 5.98
C VAL A 81 0.88 -7.65 5.49
N HIS A 82 0.67 -7.40 4.20
CA HIS A 82 -0.67 -7.36 3.61
C HIS A 82 -1.27 -8.76 3.48
N LEU A 83 -0.46 -9.82 3.55
CA LEU A 83 -0.89 -11.21 3.48
C LEU A 83 -1.70 -11.54 2.20
N GLN A 84 -1.53 -10.78 1.12
CA GLN A 84 -2.26 -10.99 -0.12
C GLN A 84 -1.39 -11.75 -1.13
N PHE A 85 -1.46 -13.08 -1.18
CA PHE A 85 -0.60 -13.87 -2.07
C PHE A 85 -0.72 -13.45 -3.54
N ALA A 86 -1.94 -13.28 -4.05
CA ALA A 86 -2.16 -12.84 -5.44
C ALA A 86 -1.77 -11.37 -5.68
N GLY A 87 -1.93 -10.51 -4.66
CA GLY A 87 -1.57 -9.10 -4.72
C GLY A 87 -0.09 -8.83 -4.43
N PHE A 88 0.66 -9.83 -3.98
CA PHE A 88 2.01 -9.68 -3.44
C PHE A 88 2.94 -8.98 -4.42
N PHE A 89 2.98 -9.44 -5.67
CA PHE A 89 3.86 -8.86 -6.69
C PHE A 89 3.52 -7.39 -6.96
N TYR A 90 2.23 -7.06 -7.07
CA TYR A 90 1.78 -5.69 -7.23
C TYR A 90 2.16 -4.81 -6.03
N LEU A 91 1.88 -5.28 -4.81
CA LEU A 91 2.20 -4.57 -3.58
C LEU A 91 3.71 -4.37 -3.41
N PHE A 92 4.51 -5.36 -3.81
CA PHE A 92 5.96 -5.26 -3.82
C PHE A 92 6.43 -4.18 -4.80
N CYS A 93 5.92 -4.16 -6.03
CA CYS A 93 6.25 -3.14 -7.01
C CYS A 93 5.86 -1.72 -6.55
N VAL A 94 4.64 -1.55 -6.03
CA VAL A 94 4.22 -0.29 -5.41
C VAL A 94 5.17 0.06 -4.26
N GLY A 95 5.53 -0.93 -3.45
CA GLY A 95 6.41 -0.73 -2.32
C GLY A 95 7.80 -0.25 -2.71
N VAL A 96 8.35 -0.76 -3.82
CA VAL A 96 9.63 -0.34 -4.41
C VAL A 96 9.53 1.09 -4.93
N ILE A 97 8.44 1.47 -5.61
CA ILE A 97 8.23 2.83 -6.11
C ILE A 97 8.21 3.84 -4.95
N LEU A 98 7.50 3.53 -3.87
CA LEU A 98 7.41 4.38 -2.69
C LEU A 98 8.75 4.50 -1.97
N ALA A 99 9.49 3.39 -1.81
CA ALA A 99 10.81 3.41 -1.21
C ALA A 99 11.84 4.17 -2.09
N TRP A 100 11.75 4.06 -3.41
CA TRP A 100 12.54 4.86 -4.34
C TRP A 100 12.20 6.35 -4.24
N ALA A 101 10.92 6.70 -4.14
CA ALA A 101 10.48 8.08 -3.94
C ALA A 101 11.05 8.66 -2.64
N ARG A 102 10.98 7.89 -1.53
CA ARG A 102 11.59 8.25 -0.24
C ARG A 102 13.09 8.51 -0.37
N TRP A 103 13.82 7.65 -1.07
CA TRP A 103 15.25 7.83 -1.29
C TRP A 103 15.53 9.09 -2.10
N ARG A 104 14.79 9.29 -3.20
CA ARG A 104 15.03 10.37 -4.16
C ARG A 104 14.75 11.77 -3.61
N CYS A 105 13.76 11.92 -2.73
CA CYS A 105 13.38 13.21 -2.15
C CYS A 105 13.87 13.42 -0.71
N GLY A 106 14.40 12.39 -0.06
CA GLY A 106 14.89 12.48 1.33
C GLY A 106 13.78 12.66 2.38
N SER A 107 12.50 12.61 2.01
CA SER A 107 11.36 12.90 2.91
C SER A 107 10.23 11.87 2.79
N LEU A 108 9.33 11.87 3.78
CA LEU A 108 8.11 11.03 3.76
C LEU A 108 6.94 11.68 3.00
N GLY A 109 7.00 12.99 2.73
CA GLY A 109 5.87 13.70 2.11
C GLY A 109 5.53 13.17 0.72
N LEU A 110 6.53 12.94 -0.13
CA LEU A 110 6.33 12.41 -1.48
C LEU A 110 5.76 10.98 -1.49
N PRO A 111 6.32 9.99 -0.78
CA PRO A 111 5.72 8.66 -0.74
C PRO A 111 4.32 8.67 -0.12
N ILE A 112 4.06 9.48 0.91
CA ILE A 112 2.70 9.63 1.47
C ILE A 112 1.71 10.14 0.42
N ALA A 113 2.10 11.16 -0.36
CA ALA A 113 1.24 11.70 -1.40
C ALA A 113 0.97 10.69 -2.52
N ILE A 114 2.00 9.97 -2.99
CA ILE A 114 1.85 8.94 -4.03
C ILE A 114 0.96 7.80 -3.54
N HIS A 115 1.20 7.32 -2.31
CA HIS A 115 0.43 6.23 -1.73
C HIS A 115 -1.03 6.66 -1.50
N GLY A 116 -1.24 7.85 -0.94
CA GLY A 116 -2.55 8.42 -0.74
C GLY A 116 -3.34 8.60 -2.04
N LEU A 117 -2.69 9.07 -3.10
CA LEU A 117 -3.30 9.17 -4.43
C LEU A 117 -3.69 7.79 -4.98
N ASN A 118 -2.83 6.78 -4.85
CA ASN A 118 -3.15 5.42 -5.27
C ASN A 118 -4.39 4.88 -4.55
N ASN A 119 -4.53 5.17 -3.25
CA ASN A 119 -5.69 4.76 -2.46
C ASN A 119 -6.95 5.56 -2.81
N ALA A 120 -6.82 6.87 -3.09
CA ALA A 120 -7.93 7.69 -3.55
C ALA A 120 -8.48 7.21 -4.91
N VAL A 121 -7.60 6.90 -5.86
CA VAL A 121 -7.99 6.32 -7.16
C VAL A 121 -8.65 4.96 -6.97
N ALA A 122 -8.14 4.13 -6.05
CA ALA A 122 -8.75 2.85 -5.74
C ALA A 122 -10.14 2.96 -5.11
N LEU A 123 -10.44 4.02 -4.37
CA LEU A 123 -11.78 4.28 -3.82
C LEU A 123 -12.79 4.74 -4.87
N LEU A 124 -12.32 5.40 -5.93
CA LEU A 124 -13.16 5.93 -7.01
C LEU A 124 -13.48 4.88 -8.10
N ALA A 125 -12.74 3.77 -8.14
CA ALA A 125 -12.84 2.72 -9.15
C ALA A 125 -13.71 1.55 -8.68
#